data_AF-A0A4Y2VZ18-F1
#
_entry.id   AF-A0A4Y2VZ18-F1
#
_cell.length_a   1.000
_cell.length_b   1.000
_cell.length_c   1.000
_cell.angle_alpha   90.00
_cell.angle_beta   90.00
_cell.angle_gamma   90.00
#
_symmetry.space_group_name_H-M   'P 1'
#
loop_
_entity.id
_entity.type
_entity.pdbx_description
1 polymer ?
#
loop_
_entity_poly.entity_id
_entity_poly.type
_entity_poly.pdbx_seq_one_letter_code
_entity_poly.pdbx_strand_id
1 'polypeptide(L)'
;MRDSSRSSQRAIIQFVRSEGEHTSKVYRRMKEVYGELCLARCTIFQWCQRYEEGCVNIKDLPRRGQAHVVTNSATILVVDDLIRQNRWITTREIAF
;
A
#
# COMPACT_ATOMS: atom_id res chain seq x y z
N MET A 1 -24.21 1.07 -12.83
CA MET A 1 -22.86 1.66 -12.91
C MET A 1 -21.87 0.57 -12.55
N ARG A 2 -20.91 0.23 -13.41
CA ARG A 2 -19.89 -0.79 -13.09
C ARG A 2 -18.92 -0.20 -12.06
N ASP A 3 -18.59 -0.94 -11.01
CA ASP A 3 -17.62 -0.44 -10.02
C ASP A 3 -16.24 -0.31 -10.68
N SER A 4 -15.81 0.93 -10.91
CA SER A 4 -14.52 1.27 -11.51
C SER A 4 -13.41 1.45 -10.47
N SER A 5 -13.65 1.08 -9.21
CA SER A 5 -12.66 1.21 -8.14
C SER A 5 -11.37 0.44 -8.45
N ARG A 6 -10.25 0.92 -7.90
CA ARG A 6 -8.92 0.31 -8.10
C ARG A 6 -8.89 -1.14 -7.60
N SER A 7 -9.58 -1.45 -6.51
CA SER A 7 -9.67 -2.80 -5.96
C SER A 7 -10.44 -3.74 -6.89
N SER A 8 -11.56 -3.28 -7.47
CA SER A 8 -12.34 -4.05 -8.43
C SER A 8 -11.57 -4.32 -9.72
N GLN A 9 -10.83 -3.33 -10.22
CA GLN A 9 -9.92 -3.53 -11.35
C GLN A 9 -8.82 -4.55 -11.06
N ARG A 10 -8.23 -4.56 -9.86
CA ARG A 10 -7.20 -5.54 -9.45
C ARG A 10 -7.75 -6.95 -9.30
N ALA A 11 -8.95 -7.11 -8.78
CA ALA A 11 -9.62 -8.41 -8.70
C ALA A 11 -9.80 -9.04 -10.10
N ILE A 12 -10.18 -8.23 -11.08
CA ILE A 12 -10.28 -8.70 -12.48
C ILE A 12 -8.90 -9.06 -13.05
N ILE A 13 -7.85 -8.27 -12.76
CA ILE A 13 -6.48 -8.62 -13.18
C ILE A 13 -6.06 -9.98 -12.60
N GLN A 14 -6.35 -10.24 -11.33
CA GLN A 14 -6.03 -11.52 -10.67
C GLN A 14 -6.79 -12.68 -11.32
N PHE A 15 -8.09 -12.51 -11.56
CA PHE A 15 -8.93 -13.51 -12.21
C PHE A 15 -8.42 -13.85 -13.62
N VAL A 16 -8.21 -12.84 -14.47
CA VAL A 16 -7.73 -13.07 -15.85
C VAL A 16 -6.32 -13.64 -15.86
N ARG A 17 -5.45 -13.29 -14.91
CA ARG A 17 -4.12 -13.90 -14.81
C ARG A 17 -4.19 -15.37 -14.39
N SER A 18 -5.14 -15.74 -13.52
CA SER A 18 -5.35 -17.14 -13.10
C SER A 18 -5.81 -18.07 -14.23
N GLU A 19 -6.41 -17.51 -15.28
CA GLU A 19 -6.72 -18.25 -16.52
C GLU A 19 -5.45 -18.57 -17.36
N GLY A 20 -4.26 -18.16 -16.93
CA GLY A 20 -2.99 -18.42 -17.61
C GLY A 20 -2.64 -17.42 -18.72
N GLU A 21 -3.44 -16.37 -18.89
CA GLU A 21 -3.31 -15.42 -20.01
C GLU A 21 -2.08 -14.50 -19.88
N HIS A 22 -1.38 -14.25 -20.98
CA HIS A 22 -0.26 -13.30 -21.02
C HIS A 22 -0.70 -11.87 -20.65
N THR A 23 0.21 -11.10 -20.04
CA THR A 23 0.04 -9.71 -19.60
C THR A 23 -0.51 -8.78 -20.69
N SER A 24 -0.12 -8.99 -21.96
CA SER A 24 -0.65 -8.23 -23.11
C SER A 24 -2.15 -8.44 -23.34
N LYS A 25 -2.64 -9.67 -23.14
CA LYS A 25 -4.06 -10.04 -23.28
C LYS A 25 -4.89 -9.58 -22.09
N VAL A 26 -4.31 -9.59 -20.87
CA VAL A 26 -4.91 -8.97 -19.68
C VAL A 26 -5.18 -7.49 -19.94
N TYR A 27 -4.22 -6.74 -20.49
CA TYR A 27 -4.40 -5.32 -20.80
C TYR A 27 -5.53 -5.06 -21.81
N ARG A 28 -5.62 -5.87 -22.88
CA ARG A 28 -6.67 -5.72 -23.88
C ARG A 28 -8.06 -5.92 -23.27
N ARG A 29 -8.26 -7.00 -22.50
CA ARG A 29 -9.53 -7.28 -21.79
C ARG A 29 -9.87 -6.17 -20.78
N MET A 30 -8.88 -5.67 -20.04
CA MET A 30 -9.07 -4.56 -19.11
C MET A 30 -9.54 -3.29 -19.83
N LYS A 31 -8.97 -2.96 -20.99
CA LYS A 31 -9.38 -1.80 -21.79
C LYS A 31 -10.77 -1.97 -22.39
N GLU A 32 -11.16 -3.18 -22.79
CA GLU A 32 -12.53 -3.49 -23.24
C GLU A 32 -13.58 -3.31 -22.12
N VAL A 33 -13.23 -3.68 -20.88
CA VAL A 33 -14.15 -3.62 -19.72
C VAL A 33 -14.28 -2.21 -19.15
N TYR A 34 -13.17 -1.48 -19.01
CA TYR A 34 -13.11 -0.21 -18.30
C TYR A 34 -12.90 1.02 -19.20
N GLY A 35 -12.53 0.85 -20.47
CA GLY A 35 -12.34 1.94 -21.41
C GLY A 35 -11.33 2.97 -20.90
N GLU A 36 -11.76 4.23 -20.77
CA GLU A 36 -10.94 5.33 -20.25
C GLU A 36 -10.67 5.26 -18.74
N LEU A 37 -11.49 4.51 -17.99
CA LEU A 37 -11.28 4.30 -16.55
C LEU A 37 -10.28 3.17 -16.26
N CYS A 38 -9.75 2.52 -17.30
CA CYS A 38 -8.80 1.43 -17.16
C CYS A 38 -7.49 1.90 -16.52
N LEU A 39 -6.97 1.11 -15.59
CA LEU A 39 -5.63 1.32 -15.03
C LEU A 39 -4.56 1.39 -16.14
N ALA A 40 -3.53 2.20 -15.90
CA ALA A 40 -2.41 2.33 -16.82
C ALA A 40 -1.76 0.97 -17.08
N ARG A 41 -1.29 0.75 -18.32
CA ARG A 41 -0.66 -0.50 -18.76
C ARG A 41 0.47 -0.96 -17.83
N CYS A 42 1.32 -0.04 -17.38
CA CYS A 42 2.41 -0.33 -16.46
C CYS A 42 1.90 -0.84 -15.10
N THR A 43 0.83 -0.27 -14.58
CA THR A 43 0.21 -0.71 -13.33
C THR A 43 -0.37 -2.12 -13.47
N ILE A 44 -1.04 -2.42 -14.58
CA ILE A 44 -1.57 -3.76 -14.84
C ILE A 44 -0.45 -4.79 -14.88
N PHE A 45 0.66 -4.48 -15.55
CA PHE A 45 1.81 -5.40 -15.65
C PHE A 45 2.46 -5.65 -14.29
N GLN A 46 2.64 -4.62 -13.47
CA GLN A 46 3.14 -4.76 -12.10
C GLN A 46 2.23 -5.67 -11.25
N TRP A 47 0.91 -5.56 -11.39
CA TRP A 47 -0.02 -6.43 -10.67
C TRP A 47 0.02 -7.87 -11.18
N CYS A 48 0.12 -8.10 -12.49
CA CYS A 48 0.29 -9.45 -13.03
C CYS A 48 1.56 -10.12 -12.47
N GLN A 49 2.68 -9.40 -12.41
CA GLN A 49 3.91 -9.93 -11.82
C GLN A 49 3.74 -10.27 -10.34
N ARG A 50 3.11 -9.38 -9.55
CA ARG A 50 2.84 -9.66 -8.13
C ARG A 50 1.98 -10.91 -7.93
N TYR A 51 0.99 -11.12 -8.80
CA TYR A 51 0.13 -12.31 -8.72
C TYR A 51 0.89 -13.59 -9.12
N GLU A 52 1.85 -13.52 -10.05
CA GLU A 52 2.77 -14.64 -10.34
C GLU A 52 3.67 -14.96 -9.14
N GLU A 53 4.12 -13.95 -8.40
CA GLU A 53 4.92 -14.08 -7.18
C GLU A 53 4.09 -14.56 -5.96
N GLY A 54 2.82 -14.93 -6.15
CA GLY A 54 1.95 -15.50 -5.10
C GLY A 54 1.24 -14.47 -4.22
N CYS A 55 1.18 -13.19 -4.63
CA CYS A 55 0.42 -12.18 -3.89
C CYS A 55 -1.08 -12.47 -3.92
N VAL A 56 -1.74 -12.55 -2.76
CA VAL A 56 -3.19 -12.82 -2.68
C VAL A 56 -4.01 -11.57 -2.31
N ASN A 57 -3.35 -10.48 -1.92
CA ASN A 57 -4.03 -9.31 -1.40
C ASN A 57 -4.44 -8.35 -2.54
N ILE A 58 -5.75 -8.06 -2.61
CA ILE A 58 -6.34 -7.12 -3.57
C ILE A 58 -6.23 -5.68 -3.07
N LYS A 59 -6.20 -5.48 -1.75
CA LYS A 59 -6.11 -4.17 -1.10
C LYS A 59 -4.66 -3.68 -1.11
N ASP A 60 -4.51 -2.35 -1.14
CA ASP A 60 -3.20 -1.76 -0.86
C ASP A 60 -2.78 -2.15 0.55
N LEU A 61 -1.59 -2.73 0.67
CA LEU A 61 -0.93 -2.85 1.97
C LEU A 61 -0.70 -1.44 2.51
N PRO A 62 -0.70 -1.26 3.85
CA PRO A 62 -0.22 -0.01 4.43
C PRO A 62 1.14 0.27 3.80
N ARG A 63 1.29 1.50 3.27
CA ARG A 63 2.60 1.94 2.77
C ARG A 63 3.59 1.71 3.91
N ARG A 64 4.81 1.26 3.60
CA ARG A 64 5.91 1.40 4.55
C ARG A 64 6.08 2.90 4.81
N GLY A 65 5.36 3.40 5.81
CA GLY A 65 5.70 4.63 6.50
C GLY A 65 6.93 4.36 7.35
N GLN A 66 7.41 5.42 8.00
CA GLN A 66 8.37 5.30 9.10
C GLN A 66 7.91 4.14 9.99
N ALA A 67 8.80 3.17 10.24
CA ALA A 67 8.49 2.09 11.18
C ALA A 67 7.84 2.72 12.40
N HIS A 68 6.85 2.07 12.99
CA HIS A 68 6.48 2.40 14.36
C HIS A 68 7.77 2.25 15.18
N VAL A 69 8.52 3.35 15.31
CA VAL A 69 9.46 3.54 16.40
C VAL A 69 8.62 3.16 17.60
N VAL A 70 9.09 2.16 18.32
CA VAL A 70 8.37 1.61 19.46
C VAL A 70 8.24 2.75 20.47
N THR A 71 7.17 3.52 20.33
CA THR A 71 6.77 4.53 21.29
C THR A 71 6.18 3.76 22.45
N ASN A 72 7.07 3.18 23.26
CA ASN A 72 6.68 2.54 24.50
C ASN A 72 5.98 3.60 25.36
N SER A 73 4.81 3.31 25.91
CA SER A 73 4.11 4.26 26.79
C SER A 73 5.01 4.71 27.94
N ALA A 74 5.92 3.83 28.39
CA ALA A 74 6.95 4.16 29.37
C ALA A 74 7.90 5.28 28.90
N THR A 75 8.39 5.25 27.66
CA THR A 75 9.29 6.31 27.16
C THR A 75 8.56 7.63 26.95
N ILE A 76 7.28 7.61 26.57
CA ILE A 76 6.46 8.84 26.48
C ILE A 76 6.32 9.50 27.87
N LEU A 77 6.02 8.72 28.90
CA LEU A 77 5.85 9.24 30.26
C LEU A 77 7.15 9.86 30.81
N VAL A 78 8.29 9.21 30.55
CA VAL A 78 9.61 9.75 30.96
C VAL A 78 9.90 11.08 30.28
N VAL A 79 9.61 11.20 28.98
CA VAL A 79 9.79 12.45 28.25
C VAL A 79 8.81 13.54 28.74
N ASP A 80 7.55 13.20 29.01
CA ASP A 80 6.57 14.17 29.54
C ASP A 80 6.98 14.72 30.92
N ASP A 81 7.49 13.85 31.80
CA ASP A 81 7.99 14.24 33.11
C ASP A 81 9.22 15.17 33.01
N LEU A 82 10.18 14.85 32.14
CA LEU A 82 11.36 15.69 31.87
C LEU A 82 10.97 17.11 31.40
N ILE A 83 9.98 17.22 30.50
CA ILE A 83 9.49 18.51 29.99
C ILE A 83 8.76 19.30 31.09
N ARG A 84 7.99 18.62 31.95
CA ARG A 84 7.30 19.27 33.09
C ARG A 84 8.27 19.81 34.12
N GLN A 85 9.37 19.09 34.38
CA GLN A 85 10.40 19.49 35.33
C GLN A 85 11.28 20.62 34.79
N ASN A 86 11.64 20.58 33.52
CA ASN A 86 12.45 21.62 32.89
C ASN A 86 11.89 21.99 31.51
N ARG A 87 11.18 23.12 31.44
CA ARG A 87 10.59 23.62 30.19
C ARG A 87 11.62 24.12 29.17
N TRP A 88 12.90 24.26 29.54
CA TRP A 88 13.98 24.67 28.64
C TRP A 88 14.86 23.51 28.17
N ILE A 89 14.46 22.27 28.47
CA ILE A 89 15.18 21.09 27.99
C ILE A 89 15.15 21.01 26.46
N THR A 90 16.28 20.66 25.85
CA THR A 90 16.43 20.56 24.40
C THR A 90 16.28 19.12 23.92
N THR A 91 15.89 18.94 22.65
CA THR A 91 15.73 17.60 22.06
C THR A 91 17.01 16.75 22.12
N ARG A 92 18.20 17.39 22.12
CA ARG A 92 19.49 16.69 22.26
C ARG A 92 19.69 16.08 23.65
N GLU A 93 19.10 16.68 24.67
CA GLU A 93 19.19 16.19 26.06
C GLU A 93 18.13 15.10 26.33
N ILE A 94 17.03 15.09 25.57
CA ILE A 94 15.97 14.08 25.64
C ILE A 94 16.28 12.84 24.78
N ALA A 95 17.11 12.99 23.75
CA ALA A 95 17.46 11.90 22.85
C ALA A 95 18.30 10.84 23.60
N PHE A 96 17.63 9.78 24.05
CA PHE A 96 18.23 8.55 24.59
C PHE A 96 18.88 7.70 23.48
#